data_AF-A0A9E4PQ39-F1
#
_entry.id   AF-A0A9E4PQ39-F1
#
_cell.length_a   1.000
_cell.length_b   1.000
_cell.length_c   1.000
_cell.angle_alpha   90.00
_cell.angle_beta   90.00
_cell.angle_gamma   90.00
#
_symmetry.space_group_name_H-M   'P 1'
#
loop_
_entity.id
_entity.type
_entity.pdbx_description
1 polymer ?
#
loop_
_entity_poly.entity_id
_entity_poly.type
_entity_poly.pdbx_seq_one_letter_code
_entity_poly.pdbx_strand_id
1 'polypeptide(L)'
;MLTRRIEHGNHEFLSDKSLIRDQRGITGLETAIVLIAFVVVASVFAFAVLSTGLLSSEKAKETVLGGLAETSSTISIRGDIIADANTGKTFIDTVKFTLSSAAQAADAVDLSTTGVVVTYLDNDQAINCENPQAFDGDPDTAECSWSTKWILGTSDLLDPGEQMDMTVTLTDLSPLLPKNKEFTIQVKPNKGAVVIVNRTTPGELKAIMSLN
;
A
#
# COMPACT_ATOMS: atom_id res chain seq x y z
N MET A 1 52.41 43.17 97.48
CA MET A 1 51.28 43.77 98.24
C MET A 1 50.01 43.42 97.46
N LEU A 2 49.43 42.23 97.69
CA LEU A 2 48.19 42.03 98.46
C LEU A 2 47.11 43.05 98.03
N THR A 3 46.01 42.64 97.40
CA THR A 3 45.02 41.73 97.98
C THR A 3 44.15 41.03 96.92
N ARG A 4 44.00 39.71 97.08
CA ARG A 4 42.82 38.95 96.62
C ARG A 4 41.57 39.43 97.37
N ARG A 5 40.41 39.39 96.72
CA ARG A 5 39.16 39.00 97.38
C ARG A 5 38.32 38.17 96.39
N ILE A 6 38.02 36.94 96.81
CA ILE A 6 37.16 35.93 96.19
C ILE A 6 35.72 36.19 96.65
N GLU A 7 34.73 35.83 95.84
CA GLU A 7 33.38 35.27 96.16
C GLU A 7 32.54 35.38 94.86
N HIS A 8 31.63 34.50 94.46
CA HIS A 8 31.29 33.10 94.73
C HIS A 8 30.40 32.69 93.51
N GLY A 9 30.20 31.39 93.29
CA GLY A 9 29.75 30.85 92.00
C GLY A 9 28.33 31.16 91.53
N ASN A 10 28.08 30.88 90.24
CA ASN A 10 26.85 30.24 89.79
C ASN A 10 27.08 29.54 88.45
N HIS A 11 26.88 28.22 88.42
CA HIS A 11 26.69 27.46 87.20
C HIS A 11 25.22 27.56 86.82
N GLU A 12 24.91 28.25 85.72
CA GLU A 12 23.64 28.09 85.03
C GLU A 12 23.92 27.71 83.58
N PHE A 13 23.54 26.46 83.29
CA PHE A 13 23.22 25.97 81.96
C PHE A 13 22.07 26.80 81.36
N LEU A 14 21.87 26.64 80.05
CA LEU A 14 20.75 27.13 79.21
C LEU A 14 20.99 28.48 78.52
N SER A 15 21.06 28.46 77.20
CA SER A 15 19.83 28.52 76.41
C SER A 15 20.20 28.63 74.93
N ASP A 16 19.80 27.62 74.17
CA ASP A 16 19.76 27.62 72.71
C ASP A 16 18.92 28.83 72.24
N LYS A 17 19.59 29.93 71.90
CA LYS A 17 18.94 31.12 71.35
C LYS A 17 18.66 30.88 69.87
N SER A 18 17.54 30.20 69.66
CA SER A 18 16.57 30.43 68.59
C SER A 18 17.16 30.70 67.20
N LEU A 19 17.29 29.64 66.42
CA LEU A 19 17.05 29.73 64.98
C LEU A 19 15.59 30.16 64.78
N ILE A 20 15.33 31.47 64.75
CA ILE A 20 14.08 32.00 64.22
C ILE A 20 14.11 31.70 62.72
N ARG A 21 13.69 30.48 62.40
CA ARG A 21 13.41 30.03 61.06
C ARG A 21 12.21 30.84 60.61
N ASP A 22 12.45 31.81 59.74
CA ASP A 22 11.43 32.54 58.99
C ASP A 22 10.71 31.51 58.09
N GLN A 23 9.79 30.74 58.70
CA GLN A 23 8.85 29.88 57.97
C GLN A 23 7.80 30.80 57.37
N ARG A 24 8.19 31.55 56.33
CA ARG A 24 7.23 32.21 55.44
C ARG A 24 6.34 31.10 54.88
N GLY A 25 5.11 31.04 55.37
CA GLY A 25 4.15 30.03 54.98
C GLY A 25 3.89 30.10 53.49
N ILE A 26 3.80 28.93 52.85
CA ILE A 26 3.26 28.80 51.51
C ILE A 26 1.88 29.47 51.49
N THR A 27 1.71 30.54 50.72
CA THR A 27 0.42 31.23 50.68
C THR A 27 -0.54 30.42 49.82
N GLY A 28 -1.83 30.38 50.20
CA GLY A 28 -2.85 29.67 49.41
C GLY A 28 -3.01 30.22 47.99
N LEU A 29 -2.56 31.45 47.75
CA LEU A 29 -2.54 32.06 46.43
C LEU A 29 -1.41 31.50 45.55
N GLU A 30 -0.21 31.29 46.10
CA GLU A 30 0.91 30.65 45.39
C GLU A 30 0.57 29.21 45.00
N THR A 31 -0.07 28.45 45.89
CA THR A 31 -0.53 27.08 45.56
C THR A 31 -1.64 27.10 44.52
N ALA A 32 -2.57 28.06 44.57
CA ALA A 32 -3.64 28.19 43.58
C ALA A 32 -3.12 28.46 42.17
N ILE A 33 -2.10 29.32 42.01
CA ILE A 33 -1.48 29.60 40.70
C ILE A 33 -0.82 28.34 40.14
N VAL A 34 -0.08 27.60 40.96
CA VAL A 34 0.53 26.32 40.56
C VAL A 34 -0.53 25.29 40.15
N LEU A 35 -1.67 25.26 40.86
CA LEU A 35 -2.79 24.36 40.56
C LEU A 35 -3.40 24.68 39.18
N ILE A 36 -3.65 25.95 38.88
CA ILE A 36 -4.16 26.37 37.56
C ILE A 36 -3.18 26.00 36.45
N ALA A 37 -1.88 26.28 36.64
CA ALA A 37 -0.85 25.93 35.66
C ALA A 37 -0.81 24.41 35.40
N PHE A 38 -0.92 23.58 36.44
CA PHE A 38 -0.95 22.13 36.30
C PHE A 38 -2.19 21.64 35.52
N VAL A 39 -3.37 22.20 35.82
CA VAL A 39 -4.61 21.86 35.11
C VAL A 39 -4.54 22.24 33.64
N VAL A 40 -3.98 23.40 33.31
CA VAL A 40 -3.82 23.85 31.91
C VAL A 40 -2.83 22.96 31.15
N VAL A 41 -1.70 22.59 31.76
CA VAL A 41 -0.73 21.65 31.13
C VAL A 41 -1.38 20.29 30.91
N ALA A 42 -2.13 19.79 31.90
CA ALA A 42 -2.86 18.52 31.79
C ALA A 42 -3.92 18.56 30.68
N SER A 43 -4.65 19.66 30.53
CA SER A 43 -5.71 19.78 29.51
C SER A 43 -5.14 19.86 28.08
N VAL A 44 -4.06 20.62 27.88
CA VAL A 44 -3.38 20.70 26.57
C VAL A 44 -2.75 19.35 26.23
N PHE A 45 -2.14 18.68 27.21
CA PHE A 45 -1.60 17.33 27.01
C PHE A 45 -2.71 16.31 26.67
N ALA A 46 -3.84 16.33 27.38
CA ALA A 46 -4.98 15.46 27.10
C ALA A 46 -5.55 15.70 25.69
N PHE A 47 -5.66 16.95 25.26
CA PHE A 47 -6.09 17.28 23.89
C PHE A 47 -5.10 16.74 22.85
N ALA A 48 -3.79 16.96 23.04
CA ALA A 48 -2.78 16.45 22.12
C ALA A 48 -2.80 14.92 22.02
N VAL A 49 -2.94 14.21 23.15
CA VAL A 49 -3.07 12.75 23.20
C VAL A 49 -4.36 12.28 22.51
N LEU A 50 -5.48 12.98 22.71
CA LEU A 50 -6.75 12.63 22.06
C LEU A 50 -6.69 12.85 20.54
N SER A 51 -6.16 13.98 20.09
CA SER A 51 -6.03 14.28 18.65
C SER A 51 -5.10 13.30 17.94
N THR A 52 -3.95 12.98 18.56
CA THR A 52 -3.03 11.97 18.00
C THR A 52 -3.61 10.56 18.07
N GLY A 53 -4.32 10.22 19.15
CA GLY A 53 -5.03 8.95 19.28
C GLY A 53 -6.15 8.76 18.26
N LEU A 54 -6.93 9.81 17.98
CA LEU A 54 -7.99 9.78 16.97
C LEU A 54 -7.40 9.63 15.56
N LEU A 55 -6.37 10.41 15.22
CA LEU A 55 -5.70 10.29 13.93
C LEU A 55 -5.08 8.90 13.74
N SER A 56 -4.45 8.35 14.78
CA SER A 56 -3.92 6.98 14.76
C SER A 56 -5.03 5.95 14.54
N SER A 57 -6.20 6.14 15.14
CA SER A 57 -7.34 5.23 15.01
C SER A 57 -7.94 5.29 13.60
N GLU A 58 -8.09 6.49 13.03
CA GLU A 58 -8.53 6.67 11.64
C GLU A 58 -7.54 6.05 10.65
N LYS A 59 -6.23 6.25 10.86
CA LYS A 59 -5.21 5.63 10.00
C LYS A 59 -5.19 4.11 10.12
N ALA A 60 -5.39 3.58 11.32
CA ALA A 60 -5.52 2.14 11.53
C ALA A 60 -6.74 1.57 10.81
N LYS A 61 -7.90 2.22 10.90
CA LYS A 61 -9.12 1.83 10.19
C LYS A 61 -8.92 1.86 8.68
N GLU A 62 -8.34 2.92 8.13
CA GLU A 62 -8.04 3.04 6.71
C GLU A 62 -7.10 1.92 6.24
N THR A 63 -6.06 1.61 7.03
CA THR A 63 -5.11 0.53 6.70
C THR A 63 -5.77 -0.84 6.73
N VAL A 64 -6.66 -1.11 7.69
CA VAL A 64 -7.42 -2.36 7.77
C VAL A 64 -8.37 -2.52 6.59
N LEU A 65 -9.11 -1.46 6.25
CA LEU A 65 -10.02 -1.49 5.09
C LEU A 65 -9.26 -1.60 3.78
N GLY A 66 -8.15 -0.87 3.62
CA GLY A 66 -7.29 -0.96 2.45
C GLY A 66 -6.66 -2.35 2.28
N GLY A 67 -6.17 -2.95 3.36
CA GLY A 67 -5.65 -4.33 3.32
C GLY A 67 -6.72 -5.37 3.03
N LEU A 68 -7.94 -5.17 3.53
CA LEU A 68 -9.08 -6.01 3.18
C LEU A 68 -9.44 -5.89 1.70
N ALA A 69 -9.52 -4.67 1.17
CA ALA A 69 -9.77 -4.42 -0.25
C ALA A 69 -8.69 -5.07 -1.13
N GLU A 70 -7.41 -4.94 -0.76
CA GLU A 70 -6.29 -5.57 -1.46
C GLU A 70 -6.40 -7.10 -1.52
N THR A 71 -6.92 -7.72 -0.46
CA THR A 71 -7.07 -9.19 -0.39
C THR A 71 -8.36 -9.67 -1.06
N SER A 72 -9.42 -8.86 -1.06
CA SER A 72 -10.72 -9.24 -1.60
C SER A 72 -10.79 -9.04 -3.12
N SER A 73 -10.21 -7.96 -3.64
CA SER A 73 -10.16 -7.62 -5.07
C SER A 73 -9.26 -8.61 -5.82
N THR A 74 -9.78 -9.80 -6.10
CA THR A 74 -9.08 -10.83 -6.85
C THR A 74 -9.73 -10.96 -8.21
N ILE A 75 -8.94 -10.88 -9.27
CA ILE A 75 -9.40 -11.18 -10.62
C ILE A 75 -8.99 -12.62 -10.92
N SER A 76 -9.87 -13.36 -11.58
CA SER A 76 -9.55 -14.69 -12.11
C SER A 76 -9.78 -14.71 -13.62
N ILE A 77 -8.93 -15.46 -14.30
CA ILE A 77 -9.16 -15.85 -15.69
C ILE A 77 -10.36 -16.79 -15.72
N ARG A 78 -11.26 -16.62 -16.69
CA ARG A 78 -12.32 -17.57 -17.01
C ARG A 78 -12.22 -18.04 -18.44
N GLY A 79 -12.50 -19.32 -18.63
CA GLY A 79 -12.42 -19.97 -19.93
C GLY A 79 -10.99 -20.20 -20.39
N ASP A 80 -10.87 -20.41 -21.68
CA ASP A 80 -9.61 -20.74 -22.34
C ASP A 80 -8.81 -19.49 -22.70
N ILE A 81 -7.50 -19.64 -22.75
CA ILE A 81 -6.59 -18.60 -23.23
C ILE A 81 -6.39 -18.83 -24.71
N ILE A 82 -6.83 -17.89 -25.54
CA ILE A 82 -6.83 -18.04 -26.99
C ILE A 82 -5.65 -17.25 -27.56
N ALA A 83 -4.82 -17.89 -28.37
CA ALA A 83 -3.77 -17.23 -29.12
C ALA A 83 -4.11 -17.19 -30.61
N ASP A 84 -3.81 -16.06 -31.24
CA ASP A 84 -3.87 -15.85 -32.68
C ASP A 84 -2.45 -15.78 -33.24
N ALA A 85 -2.16 -16.61 -34.23
CA ALA A 85 -0.86 -16.63 -34.90
C ALA A 85 -0.89 -15.78 -36.16
N ASN A 86 0.26 -15.23 -36.53
CA ASN A 86 0.39 -14.46 -37.76
C ASN A 86 -0.04 -15.26 -39.00
N THR A 87 -0.27 -14.57 -40.11
CA THR A 87 -0.71 -15.19 -41.38
C THR A 87 0.23 -16.33 -41.83
N GLY A 88 1.53 -16.22 -41.52
CA GLY A 88 2.55 -17.24 -41.81
C GLY A 88 2.63 -18.40 -40.82
N LYS A 89 1.92 -18.35 -39.68
CA LYS A 89 1.93 -19.34 -38.59
C LYS A 89 3.34 -19.61 -38.04
N THR A 90 4.14 -18.56 -37.97
CA THR A 90 5.52 -18.58 -37.49
C THR A 90 5.65 -18.07 -36.06
N PHE A 91 4.78 -17.14 -35.66
CA PHE A 91 4.77 -16.52 -34.33
C PHE A 91 3.35 -16.12 -33.91
N ILE A 92 3.19 -15.75 -32.64
CA ILE A 92 1.92 -15.30 -32.05
C ILE A 92 1.79 -13.79 -32.17
N ASP A 93 0.67 -13.32 -32.73
CA ASP A 93 0.38 -11.90 -32.84
C ASP A 93 -0.46 -11.41 -31.66
N THR A 94 -1.42 -12.20 -31.19
CA THR A 94 -2.27 -11.80 -30.06
C THR A 94 -2.58 -12.95 -29.11
N VAL A 95 -2.78 -12.60 -27.83
CA VAL A 95 -3.28 -13.51 -26.80
C VAL A 95 -4.50 -12.88 -26.16
N LYS A 96 -5.61 -13.59 -26.14
CA LYS A 96 -6.89 -13.17 -25.59
C LYS A 96 -7.34 -14.09 -24.47
N PHE A 97 -7.75 -13.52 -23.36
CA PHE A 97 -8.34 -14.26 -22.24
C PHE A 97 -9.42 -13.42 -21.57
N THR A 98 -10.42 -14.09 -21.00
CA THR A 98 -11.50 -13.41 -20.27
C THR A 98 -11.12 -13.28 -18.80
N LEU A 99 -11.27 -12.08 -18.26
CA LEU A 99 -11.12 -11.77 -16.86
C LEU A 99 -12.50 -11.61 -16.21
N SER A 100 -12.62 -12.08 -14.97
CA SER A 100 -13.80 -11.91 -14.13
C SER A 100 -13.38 -11.66 -12.68
N SER A 101 -14.21 -10.95 -11.91
CA SER A 101 -13.99 -10.87 -10.47
C SER A 101 -14.11 -12.27 -9.85
N ALA A 102 -13.06 -12.71 -9.16
CA ALA A 102 -12.99 -14.03 -8.54
C ALA A 102 -13.82 -14.09 -7.24
N ALA A 103 -14.04 -12.95 -6.60
CA ALA A 103 -14.76 -12.83 -5.35
C ALA A 103 -16.16 -12.22 -5.57
N GLN A 104 -17.19 -12.97 -5.17
CA GLN A 104 -18.60 -12.55 -5.30
C GLN A 104 -18.99 -11.36 -4.40
N ALA A 105 -18.10 -10.94 -3.50
CA ALA A 105 -18.34 -9.90 -2.49
C ALA A 105 -17.18 -8.90 -2.37
N ALA A 106 -16.29 -8.86 -3.37
CA ALA A 106 -15.16 -7.93 -3.38
C ALA A 106 -15.54 -6.56 -3.96
N ASP A 107 -14.77 -5.55 -3.58
CA ASP A 107 -14.84 -4.23 -4.20
C ASP A 107 -14.50 -4.34 -5.69
N ALA A 108 -15.20 -3.54 -6.48
CA ALA A 108 -15.04 -3.51 -7.93
C ALA A 108 -13.58 -3.20 -8.30
N VAL A 109 -13.03 -3.96 -9.26
CA VAL A 109 -11.64 -3.79 -9.67
C VAL A 109 -11.57 -2.80 -10.82
N ASP A 110 -10.77 -1.75 -10.64
CA ASP A 110 -10.54 -0.77 -11.69
C ASP A 110 -9.64 -1.37 -12.78
N LEU A 111 -10.23 -1.60 -13.95
CA LEU A 111 -9.55 -2.14 -15.13
C LEU A 111 -9.32 -1.07 -16.20
N SER A 112 -9.37 0.21 -15.81
CA SER A 112 -8.95 1.31 -16.66
C SER A 112 -7.47 1.21 -17.02
N THR A 113 -7.08 1.93 -18.08
CA THR A 113 -5.69 1.99 -18.56
C THR A 113 -4.70 2.49 -17.50
N THR A 114 -5.18 3.25 -16.52
CA THR A 114 -4.40 3.77 -15.39
C THR A 114 -4.42 2.86 -14.16
N GLY A 115 -5.38 1.93 -14.09
CA GLY A 115 -5.57 1.03 -12.96
C GLY A 115 -4.81 -0.29 -13.07
N VAL A 116 -4.26 -0.62 -14.25
CA VAL A 116 -3.64 -1.92 -14.52
C VAL A 116 -2.33 -1.77 -15.27
N VAL A 117 -1.33 -2.53 -14.84
CA VAL A 117 -0.10 -2.75 -15.59
C VAL A 117 -0.10 -4.18 -16.12
N VAL A 118 0.02 -4.34 -17.43
CA VAL A 118 0.20 -5.65 -18.08
C VAL A 118 1.67 -5.80 -18.44
N THR A 119 2.31 -6.87 -18.01
CA THR A 119 3.70 -7.19 -18.34
C THR A 119 3.76 -8.50 -19.10
N TYR A 120 4.39 -8.49 -20.27
CA TYR A 120 4.80 -9.68 -21.00
C TYR A 120 6.21 -10.08 -20.57
N LEU A 121 6.44 -11.38 -20.41
CA LEU A 121 7.71 -11.97 -20.03
C LEU A 121 7.94 -13.28 -20.80
N ASP A 122 9.13 -13.44 -21.37
CA ASP A 122 9.65 -14.73 -21.82
C ASP A 122 11.11 -14.89 -21.37
N ASN A 123 11.84 -15.89 -21.89
CA ASN A 123 13.25 -16.10 -21.55
C ASN A 123 14.20 -15.02 -22.09
N ASP A 124 13.77 -14.23 -23.08
CA ASP A 124 14.60 -13.27 -23.81
C ASP A 124 14.23 -11.81 -23.49
N GLN A 125 12.99 -11.52 -23.09
CA GLN A 125 12.49 -10.15 -22.89
C GLN A 125 11.45 -10.04 -21.75
N ALA A 126 11.36 -8.84 -21.19
CA ALA A 126 10.34 -8.46 -20.21
C ALA A 126 9.86 -7.04 -20.55
N ILE A 127 8.60 -6.91 -20.96
CA ILE A 127 8.06 -5.67 -21.54
C ILE A 127 6.75 -5.32 -20.85
N ASN A 128 6.59 -4.06 -20.46
CA ASN A 128 5.30 -3.56 -20.00
C ASN A 128 4.48 -3.13 -21.22
N CYS A 129 3.31 -3.74 -21.37
CA CYS A 129 2.46 -3.48 -22.50
C CYS A 129 1.70 -2.18 -22.32
N GLU A 130 1.59 -1.41 -23.40
CA GLU A 130 0.98 -0.08 -23.39
C GLU A 130 -0.53 -0.12 -23.68
N ASN A 131 -1.25 0.84 -23.10
CA ASN A 131 -2.66 1.07 -23.39
C ASN A 131 -3.01 2.57 -23.17
N PRO A 132 -3.41 3.32 -24.21
CA PRO A 132 -3.57 2.89 -25.59
C PRO A 132 -2.23 2.53 -26.24
N GLN A 133 -2.28 1.73 -27.30
CA GLN A 133 -1.08 1.36 -28.08
C GLN A 133 -0.38 2.62 -28.62
N ALA A 134 0.90 2.81 -28.28
CA ALA A 134 1.71 3.92 -28.74
C ALA A 134 3.11 3.48 -29.21
N PHE A 135 3.15 2.49 -30.10
CA PHE A 135 4.39 2.01 -30.73
C PHE A 135 5.19 3.17 -31.35
N ASP A 136 6.47 3.24 -31.00
CA ASP A 136 7.37 4.35 -31.35
C ASP A 136 7.76 4.34 -32.84
N GLY A 137 7.43 3.25 -33.55
CA GLY A 137 7.72 3.03 -34.96
C GLY A 137 9.18 2.64 -35.22
N ASP A 138 9.97 2.43 -34.16
CA ASP A 138 11.30 1.87 -34.20
C ASP A 138 11.20 0.32 -34.17
N PRO A 139 11.56 -0.37 -35.26
CA PRO A 139 11.46 -1.83 -35.33
C PRO A 139 12.45 -2.55 -34.40
N ASP A 140 13.43 -1.84 -33.81
CA ASP A 140 14.43 -2.42 -32.92
C ASP A 140 14.02 -2.37 -31.44
N THR A 141 12.97 -1.62 -31.10
CA THR A 141 12.39 -1.60 -29.75
C THR A 141 11.33 -2.68 -29.63
N ALA A 142 11.50 -3.60 -28.69
CA ALA A 142 10.48 -4.59 -28.42
C ALA A 142 9.29 -3.97 -27.69
N GLU A 143 8.10 -4.08 -28.26
CA GLU A 143 6.89 -3.42 -27.77
C GLU A 143 5.72 -4.42 -27.67
N CYS A 144 4.82 -4.16 -26.73
CA CYS A 144 3.54 -4.86 -26.66
C CYS A 144 2.44 -3.90 -26.26
N SER A 145 1.20 -4.21 -26.64
CA SER A 145 0.04 -3.41 -26.25
C SER A 145 -1.06 -4.30 -25.69
N TRP A 146 -1.99 -3.71 -24.95
CA TRP A 146 -3.17 -4.41 -24.49
C TRP A 146 -4.42 -3.56 -24.63
N SER A 147 -5.55 -4.24 -24.78
CA SER A 147 -6.86 -3.61 -24.85
C SER A 147 -7.89 -4.48 -24.15
N THR A 148 -9.00 -3.86 -23.78
CA THR A 148 -10.09 -4.51 -23.08
C THR A 148 -11.39 -4.34 -23.82
N LYS A 149 -12.25 -5.35 -23.74
CA LYS A 149 -13.59 -5.34 -24.30
C LYS A 149 -14.56 -5.95 -23.32
N TRP A 150 -15.59 -5.21 -22.96
CA TRP A 150 -16.67 -5.70 -22.12
C TRP A 150 -17.46 -6.81 -22.82
N ILE A 151 -17.60 -7.96 -22.15
CA ILE A 151 -18.48 -9.05 -22.56
C ILE A 151 -19.82 -8.91 -21.83
N LEU A 152 -19.75 -8.66 -20.53
CA LEU A 152 -20.89 -8.43 -19.65
C LEU A 152 -20.52 -7.29 -18.68
N GLY A 153 -21.20 -6.15 -18.83
CA GLY A 153 -20.90 -4.93 -18.08
C GLY A 153 -20.78 -3.71 -19.01
N THR A 154 -20.84 -2.51 -18.44
CA THR A 154 -20.76 -1.24 -19.21
C THR A 154 -19.98 -0.13 -18.48
N SER A 155 -19.28 -0.45 -17.38
CA SER A 155 -18.53 0.52 -16.56
C SER A 155 -17.02 0.27 -16.66
N ASP A 156 -16.15 1.14 -16.13
CA ASP A 156 -14.69 0.89 -16.07
C ASP A 156 -14.27 0.05 -14.83
N LEU A 157 -15.25 -0.27 -13.98
CA LEU A 157 -15.09 -1.06 -12.77
C LEU A 157 -15.66 -2.46 -13.04
N LEU A 158 -14.87 -3.49 -12.76
CA LEU A 158 -15.30 -4.88 -12.89
C LEU A 158 -16.00 -5.32 -11.62
N ASP A 159 -17.33 -5.35 -11.67
CA ASP A 159 -18.17 -5.80 -10.55
C ASP A 159 -18.23 -7.35 -10.46
N PRO A 160 -18.59 -7.90 -9.28
CA PRO A 160 -18.88 -9.31 -9.14
C PRO A 160 -19.93 -9.81 -10.13
N GLY A 161 -19.54 -10.75 -11.00
CA GLY A 161 -20.42 -11.33 -12.03
C GLY A 161 -20.24 -10.73 -13.43
N GLU A 162 -19.49 -9.64 -13.56
CA GLU A 162 -19.10 -9.07 -14.85
C GLU A 162 -17.92 -9.81 -15.48
N GLN A 163 -17.79 -9.67 -16.80
CA GLN A 163 -16.76 -10.33 -17.60
C GLN A 163 -16.21 -9.39 -18.67
N MET A 164 -14.90 -9.40 -18.81
CA MET A 164 -14.17 -8.56 -19.74
C MET A 164 -13.13 -9.39 -20.49
N ASP A 165 -13.11 -9.29 -21.81
CA ASP A 165 -12.05 -9.85 -22.65
C ASP A 165 -10.85 -8.90 -22.60
N MET A 166 -9.68 -9.43 -22.23
CA MET A 166 -8.40 -8.75 -22.38
C MET A 166 -7.69 -9.33 -23.60
N THR A 167 -7.23 -8.45 -24.50
CA THR A 167 -6.44 -8.82 -25.67
C THR A 167 -5.07 -8.16 -25.55
N VAL A 168 -4.02 -8.96 -25.55
CA VAL A 168 -2.62 -8.53 -25.55
C VAL A 168 -2.05 -8.75 -26.94
N THR A 169 -1.54 -7.68 -27.55
CA THR A 169 -0.90 -7.68 -28.87
C THR A 169 0.62 -7.76 -28.69
N LEU A 170 1.22 -8.71 -29.40
CA LEU A 170 2.62 -9.14 -29.28
C LEU A 170 3.35 -9.08 -30.64
N THR A 171 2.85 -8.26 -31.58
CA THR A 171 3.32 -8.20 -32.97
C THR A 171 4.73 -7.65 -33.12
N ASP A 172 5.19 -6.83 -32.19
CA ASP A 172 6.44 -6.07 -32.27
C ASP A 172 7.42 -6.48 -31.14
N LEU A 173 7.38 -7.75 -30.74
CA LEU A 173 8.36 -8.33 -29.83
C LEU A 173 9.71 -8.56 -30.53
N SER A 174 10.81 -8.42 -29.78
CA SER A 174 12.16 -8.71 -30.26
C SER A 174 12.92 -9.56 -29.24
N PRO A 175 12.99 -10.90 -29.43
CA PRO A 175 12.49 -11.68 -30.56
C PRO A 175 10.97 -11.94 -30.53
N LEU A 176 10.36 -12.10 -31.71
CA LEU A 176 8.97 -12.53 -31.85
C LEU A 176 8.71 -13.88 -31.15
N LEU A 177 7.52 -14.05 -30.58
CA LEU A 177 7.13 -15.25 -29.83
C LEU A 177 6.91 -16.45 -30.77
N PRO A 178 7.86 -17.41 -30.87
CA PRO A 178 7.79 -18.52 -31.80
C PRO A 178 7.07 -19.73 -31.17
N LYS A 179 7.00 -20.84 -31.91
CA LYS A 179 6.55 -22.16 -31.42
C LYS A 179 7.46 -22.74 -30.32
N ASN A 180 6.90 -23.61 -29.47
CA ASN A 180 7.59 -24.29 -28.37
C ASN A 180 8.32 -23.35 -27.39
N LYS A 181 7.74 -22.17 -27.11
CA LYS A 181 8.31 -21.19 -26.19
C LYS A 181 7.36 -20.92 -25.04
N GLU A 182 7.90 -20.94 -23.82
CA GLU A 182 7.19 -20.54 -22.61
C GLU A 182 7.16 -19.00 -22.52
N PHE A 183 6.01 -18.47 -22.13
CA PHE A 183 5.82 -17.05 -21.91
C PHE A 183 4.82 -16.84 -20.77
N THR A 184 4.95 -15.71 -20.11
CA THR A 184 4.10 -15.29 -19.01
C THR A 184 3.52 -13.90 -19.30
N ILE A 185 2.21 -13.74 -19.10
CA ILE A 185 1.55 -12.44 -19.05
C ILE A 185 1.12 -12.20 -17.61
N GLN A 186 1.57 -11.09 -17.01
CA GLN A 186 1.17 -10.66 -15.67
C GLN A 186 0.23 -9.47 -15.78
N VAL A 187 -0.95 -9.57 -15.18
CA VAL A 187 -1.90 -8.47 -15.07
C VAL A 187 -1.89 -8.00 -13.62
N LYS A 188 -1.38 -6.79 -13.39
CA LYS A 188 -1.19 -6.18 -12.07
C LYS A 188 -2.19 -5.04 -11.90
N PRO A 189 -3.32 -5.25 -11.22
CA PRO A 189 -4.22 -4.16 -10.88
C PRO A 189 -3.60 -3.26 -9.78
N ASN A 190 -4.11 -2.05 -9.65
CA ASN A 190 -3.73 -1.08 -8.60
C ASN A 190 -4.14 -1.53 -7.20
N LYS A 191 -5.14 -2.40 -7.12
CA LYS A 191 -5.64 -3.07 -5.94
C LYS A 191 -5.94 -4.51 -6.29
N GLY A 192 -5.36 -5.43 -5.55
CA GLY A 192 -5.69 -6.84 -5.71
C GLY A 192 -4.52 -7.75 -6.05
N ALA A 193 -4.84 -9.03 -6.15
CA ALA A 193 -3.86 -10.02 -6.54
C ALA A 193 -3.45 -9.88 -8.02
N VAL A 194 -2.16 -10.06 -8.27
CA VAL A 194 -1.61 -10.18 -9.63
C VAL A 194 -2.12 -11.46 -10.28
N VAL A 195 -2.68 -11.34 -11.47
CA VAL A 195 -3.07 -12.49 -12.29
C VAL A 195 -1.89 -12.89 -13.15
N ILE A 196 -1.50 -14.16 -13.08
CA ILE A 196 -0.38 -14.72 -13.84
C ILE A 196 -0.91 -15.73 -14.85
N VAL A 197 -0.75 -15.42 -16.13
CA VAL A 197 -0.99 -16.32 -17.26
C VAL A 197 0.36 -16.89 -17.68
N ASN A 198 0.68 -18.12 -17.29
CA ASN A 198 1.86 -18.81 -17.80
C ASN A 198 1.44 -19.86 -18.83
N ARG A 199 1.98 -19.81 -20.05
CA ARG A 199 1.64 -20.74 -21.14
C ARG A 199 2.87 -21.06 -21.99
N THR A 200 2.80 -22.20 -22.68
CA THR A 200 3.79 -22.61 -23.68
C THR A 200 3.14 -22.70 -25.05
N THR A 201 3.74 -22.08 -26.06
CA THR A 201 3.24 -22.17 -27.44
C THR A 201 3.43 -23.60 -27.98
N PRO A 202 2.46 -24.15 -28.74
CA PRO A 202 2.57 -25.50 -29.27
C PRO A 202 3.62 -25.62 -30.38
N GLY A 203 4.01 -26.85 -30.72
CA GLY A 203 4.99 -27.12 -31.79
C GLY A 203 4.51 -26.82 -33.20
N GLU A 204 3.20 -26.62 -33.39
CA GLU A 204 2.58 -26.17 -34.62
C GLU A 204 1.59 -25.05 -34.30
N LEU A 205 1.78 -23.87 -34.90
CA LEU A 205 0.89 -22.73 -34.71
C LEU A 205 -0.29 -22.82 -35.69
N LYS A 206 -1.50 -22.59 -35.16
CA LYS A 206 -2.72 -22.42 -35.97
C LYS A 206 -3.14 -20.97 -35.92
N ALA A 207 -3.94 -20.55 -36.90
CA ALA A 207 -4.47 -19.19 -36.93
C ALA A 207 -5.16 -18.83 -35.60
N ILE A 208 -6.04 -19.70 -35.11
CA ILE A 208 -6.63 -19.56 -33.77
C ILE A 208 -6.40 -20.86 -33.02
N MET A 209 -5.91 -20.77 -31.79
CA MET A 209 -5.69 -21.93 -30.92
C MET A 209 -5.93 -21.61 -29.46
N SER A 210 -6.39 -22.61 -28.71
CA SER A 210 -6.47 -22.55 -27.25
C SER A 210 -5.12 -23.00 -26.65
N LEU A 211 -4.60 -22.20 -25.74
CA LEU A 211 -3.43 -22.47 -24.92
C LEU A 211 -3.92 -22.95 -23.55
N ASN A 212 -3.87 -24.26 -23.34
CA ASN A 212 -4.23 -24.87 -22.06
C ASN A 212 -3.04 -24.88 -21.11
#